data_AF-W1YS33-F1
#
_entry.id   AF-W1YS33-F1
#
_cell.length_a   1.000
_cell.length_b   1.000
_cell.length_c   1.000
_cell.angle_alpha   90.00
_cell.angle_beta   90.00
_cell.angle_gamma   90.00
#
_symmetry.space_group_name_H-M   'P 1'
#
loop_
_entity.id
_entity.type
_entity.pdbx_description
1 polymer ?
#
loop_
_entity_poly.entity_id
_entity_poly.type
_entity_poly.pdbx_seq_one_letter_code
_entity_poly.pdbx_strand_id
1 'polypeptide(L)'
;LGKFVRRLLRRITLIAAQNEEDGARFVALGAKNNQVTVTGSLKFDISVTPQLAAKAVTLRRQWAPHRPVWIATSTHEGEESVVIAAHQALLQQFPNLLLILV
;
A
#
# COMPACT_ATOMS: atom_id res chain seq x y z
N LEU A 1 -6.70 29.78 4.64
CA LEU A 1 -6.72 28.33 4.97
C LEU A 1 -6.44 28.02 6.46
N GLY A 2 -5.38 28.56 7.07
CA GLY A 2 -4.93 28.15 8.42
C GLY A 2 -5.93 28.26 9.58
N LYS A 3 -6.77 29.31 9.65
CA LYS A 3 -7.79 29.44 10.71
C LYS A 3 -8.91 28.38 10.60
N PHE A 4 -9.28 28.01 9.37
CA PHE A 4 -10.31 27.01 9.11
C PHE A 4 -9.81 25.61 9.49
N VAL A 5 -8.63 25.20 9.00
CA VAL A 5 -8.02 23.89 9.29
C VAL A 5 -7.82 23.70 10.80
N ARG A 6 -7.28 24.72 11.49
CA ARG A 6 -7.14 24.70 12.95
C ARG A 6 -8.47 24.48 13.68
N ARG A 7 -9.55 25.15 13.26
CA ARG A 7 -10.88 25.02 13.88
C ARG A 7 -11.44 23.60 13.66
N LEU A 8 -11.24 23.04 12.47
CA LEU A 8 -11.65 21.68 12.13
C LEU A 8 -10.89 20.66 12.98
N LEU A 9 -9.55 20.72 13.01
CA LEU A 9 -8.72 19.78 13.77
C LEU A 9 -9.06 19.79 15.26
N ARG A 10 -9.33 20.96 15.85
CA ARG A 10 -9.73 21.07 17.26
C ARG A 10 -11.07 20.39 17.58
N ARG A 11 -11.92 20.11 16.59
CA ARG A 11 -13.19 19.38 16.76
C ARG A 11 -13.03 17.87 16.61
N ILE A 12 -11.87 17.38 16.17
CA ILE A 12 -11.59 15.95 16.08
C ILE A 12 -11.22 15.44 17.48
N THR A 13 -11.86 14.37 17.93
CA THR A 13 -11.60 13.79 19.25
C THR A 13 -10.25 13.11 19.32
N LEU A 14 -9.88 12.35 18.28
CA LEU A 14 -8.62 11.63 18.19
C LEU A 14 -8.13 11.58 16.74
N ILE A 15 -6.83 11.81 16.57
CA ILE A 15 -6.07 11.68 15.34
C ILE A 15 -5.04 10.58 15.57
N ALA A 16 -5.26 9.43 14.92
CA ALA A 16 -4.33 8.31 14.90
C ALA A 16 -3.28 8.55 13.80
N ALA A 17 -2.13 9.09 14.18
CA ALA A 17 -1.05 9.42 13.26
C ALA A 17 -0.21 8.16 12.94
N GLN A 18 0.27 8.07 11.70
CA GLN A 18 1.09 6.93 11.27
C GLN A 18 2.47 6.93 11.93
N ASN A 19 3.07 8.10 12.09
CA ASN A 19 4.41 8.27 12.64
C ASN A 19 4.50 9.61 13.40
N GLU A 20 5.61 9.80 14.12
CA GLU A 20 5.87 11.00 14.92
C GLU A 20 5.88 12.29 14.09
N GLU A 21 6.42 12.25 12.87
CA GLU A 21 6.48 13.41 11.99
C GLU A 21 5.08 13.88 11.57
N ASP A 22 4.21 12.94 11.21
CA ASP A 22 2.82 13.24 10.89
C ASP A 22 2.08 13.79 12.11
N GLY A 23 2.32 13.22 13.30
CA GLY A 23 1.76 13.71 14.56
C GLY A 23 2.17 15.17 14.83
N ALA A 24 3.45 15.49 14.71
CA ALA A 24 3.98 16.84 14.87
C ALA A 24 3.36 17.83 13.87
N ARG A 25 3.17 17.40 12.61
CA ARG A 25 2.50 18.21 11.58
C ARG A 25 1.05 18.54 11.95
N PHE A 26 0.28 17.59 12.48
CA PHE A 26 -1.09 17.85 12.95
C PHE A 26 -1.14 18.88 14.09
N VAL A 27 -0.21 18.78 15.04
CA VAL A 27 -0.08 19.77 16.12
C VAL A 27 0.26 21.15 15.57
N ALA A 28 1.22 21.23 14.64
CA ALA A 28 1.58 22.49 13.98
C ALA A 28 0.41 23.13 13.23
N LEU A 29 -0.46 22.32 12.61
CA LEU A 29 -1.69 22.76 11.95
C LEU A 29 -2.80 23.18 12.94
N GLY A 30 -2.65 22.84 14.22
CA GLY A 30 -3.46 23.37 15.32
C GLY A 30 -4.36 22.35 16.04
N ALA A 31 -4.13 21.04 15.82
CA ALA A 31 -4.61 19.99 16.71
C ALA A 31 -4.01 20.15 18.11
N LYS A 32 -4.69 19.69 19.14
CA LYS A 32 -4.13 19.65 20.50
C LYS A 32 -3.26 18.39 20.66
N ASN A 33 -2.19 18.47 21.45
CA ASN A 33 -1.32 17.32 21.72
C ASN A 33 -2.09 16.10 22.24
N ASN A 34 -3.07 16.31 23.12
CA ASN A 34 -3.90 15.24 23.68
C ASN A 34 -4.93 14.65 22.69
N GLN A 35 -5.03 15.18 21.48
CA GLN A 35 -5.87 14.64 20.40
C GLN A 35 -5.05 13.78 19.44
N VAL A 36 -3.72 13.74 19.55
CA VAL A 36 -2.86 13.04 18.59
C VAL A 36 -2.19 11.86 19.27
N THR A 37 -2.35 10.67 18.69
CA THR A 37 -1.69 9.44 19.14
C THR A 37 -1.03 8.79 17.93
N VAL A 38 0.25 8.42 18.05
CA VAL A 38 0.94 7.66 17.01
C VAL A 38 0.59 6.19 17.16
N THR A 39 -0.05 5.61 16.13
CA THR A 39 -0.54 4.22 16.15
C THR A 39 0.18 3.30 15.17
N GLY A 40 1.11 3.84 14.37
CA GLY A 40 1.66 3.10 13.24
C GLY A 40 0.72 3.14 12.02
N SER A 41 1.10 2.42 10.96
CA SER A 41 0.34 2.42 9.71
C SER A 41 -0.62 1.24 9.63
N LEU A 42 -1.92 1.52 9.48
CA LEU A 42 -2.97 0.52 9.28
C LEU A 42 -2.68 -0.42 8.09
N LYS A 43 -1.86 0.01 7.11
CA LYS A 43 -1.44 -0.82 5.97
C LYS A 43 -0.67 -2.08 6.37
N PHE A 44 -0.17 -2.15 7.61
CA PHE A 44 0.55 -3.32 8.13
C PHE A 44 -0.34 -4.25 8.96
N ASP A 45 -1.55 -3.81 9.35
CA ASP A 45 -2.49 -4.63 10.14
C ASP A 45 -3.31 -5.59 9.26
N ILE A 46 -2.78 -5.92 8.08
CA ILE A 46 -3.43 -6.81 7.12
C ILE A 46 -3.19 -8.26 7.54
N SER A 47 -4.28 -8.99 7.77
CA SER A 47 -4.24 -10.44 8.02
C SER A 47 -4.82 -11.19 6.82
N VAL A 48 -4.09 -12.18 6.31
CA VAL A 48 -4.60 -13.07 5.26
C VAL A 48 -5.50 -14.11 5.92
N THR A 49 -6.81 -13.93 5.79
CA THR A 49 -7.77 -14.90 6.33
C THR A 49 -7.69 -16.23 5.57
N PRO A 50 -8.00 -17.37 6.21
CA PRO A 50 -8.04 -18.66 5.53
C PRO A 50 -8.97 -18.66 4.31
N GLN A 51 -10.08 -17.92 4.37
CA GLN A 51 -11.03 -17.75 3.26
C GLN A 51 -10.40 -16.98 2.10
N LEU A 52 -9.64 -15.92 2.37
CA LEU A 52 -8.94 -15.17 1.33
C LEU A 52 -7.84 -16.01 0.68
N ALA A 53 -7.08 -16.76 1.47
CA ALA A 53 -6.06 -17.68 0.97
C ALA A 53 -6.67 -18.76 0.06
N ALA A 54 -7.80 -19.36 0.47
CA ALA A 54 -8.52 -20.34 -0.35
C ALA A 54 -8.98 -19.74 -1.69
N LYS A 55 -9.52 -18.51 -1.67
CA LYS A 55 -9.89 -17.79 -2.91
C LYS A 55 -8.68 -17.53 -3.80
N ALA A 56 -7.54 -17.14 -3.23
CA ALA A 56 -6.30 -16.92 -4.00
C ALA A 56 -5.80 -18.20 -4.68
N VAL A 57 -5.88 -19.35 -4.00
CA VAL A 57 -5.54 -20.66 -4.58
C VAL A 57 -6.49 -21.04 -5.71
N THR A 58 -7.81 -20.88 -5.50
CA THR A 58 -8.81 -21.13 -6.55
C THR A 58 -8.58 -20.25 -7.76
N LEU A 59 -8.35 -18.95 -7.54
CA LEU A 59 -8.04 -18.01 -8.59
C LEU A 59 -6.79 -18.46 -9.36
N ARG A 60 -5.68 -18.74 -8.69
CA ARG A 60 -4.45 -19.22 -9.35
C ARG A 60 -4.68 -20.49 -10.20
N ARG A 61 -5.48 -21.44 -9.71
CA ARG A 61 -5.82 -22.66 -10.45
C ARG A 61 -6.61 -22.38 -11.74
N GLN A 62 -7.43 -21.33 -11.77
CA GLN A 62 -8.30 -21.03 -12.92
C GLN A 62 -7.55 -20.47 -14.14
N TRP A 63 -6.56 -19.58 -13.95
CA TRP A 63 -5.95 -18.85 -15.07
C TRP A 63 -4.42 -18.99 -15.16
N ALA A 64 -3.73 -19.42 -14.10
CA ALA A 64 -2.28 -19.61 -14.10
C ALA A 64 -1.82 -20.86 -13.31
N PRO A 65 -2.35 -22.06 -13.61
CA PRO A 65 -2.08 -23.26 -12.82
C PRO A 65 -0.62 -23.72 -12.88
N HIS A 66 0.06 -23.54 -14.02
CA HIS A 66 1.39 -24.12 -14.28
C HIS A 66 2.46 -23.10 -14.70
N ARG A 67 2.11 -21.81 -14.80
CA ARG A 67 3.05 -20.78 -15.21
C ARG A 67 3.52 -19.95 -14.02
N PRO A 68 4.81 -19.59 -13.94
CA PRO A 68 5.26 -18.66 -12.92
C PRO A 68 4.62 -17.30 -13.15
N VAL A 69 4.23 -16.64 -12.06
CA VAL A 69 3.58 -15.33 -12.08
C VAL A 69 4.32 -14.45 -11.10
N TRP A 70 4.62 -13.23 -11.53
CA TRP A 70 5.13 -12.16 -10.68
C TRP A 70 4.34 -10.88 -10.96
N ILE A 71 4.20 -10.05 -9.94
CA ILE A 71 3.32 -8.89 -9.95
C ILE A 71 4.15 -7.70 -9.53
N ALA A 72 4.10 -6.63 -10.33
CA ALA A 72 4.55 -5.31 -9.94
C ALA A 72 3.31 -4.44 -9.74
N THR A 73 3.12 -3.98 -8.51
CA THR A 73 2.02 -3.09 -8.13
C THR A 73 2.58 -1.79 -7.57
N SER A 74 1.77 -0.73 -7.62
CA SER A 74 2.16 0.61 -7.13
C SER A 74 3.34 1.19 -7.90
N THR A 75 3.45 0.88 -9.19
CA THR A 75 4.47 1.47 -10.05
C THR A 75 4.11 2.91 -10.37
N HIS A 76 5.12 3.77 -10.44
CA HIS A 76 5.01 5.14 -10.91
C HIS A 76 5.60 5.30 -12.31
N GLU A 77 5.35 6.45 -12.93
CA GLU A 77 5.88 6.79 -14.25
C GLU A 77 7.40 6.60 -14.30
N GLY A 78 7.86 5.82 -15.27
CA GLY A 78 9.27 5.46 -15.46
C GLY A 78 9.70 4.14 -14.82
N GLU A 79 9.04 3.66 -13.75
CA GLU A 79 9.37 2.39 -13.10
C GLU A 79 8.92 1.18 -13.93
N GLU A 80 7.80 1.31 -14.63
CA GLU A 80 7.22 0.27 -15.49
C GLU A 80 8.20 -0.21 -16.57
N SER A 81 8.95 0.73 -17.16
CA SER A 81 9.95 0.43 -18.19
C SER A 81 11.07 -0.46 -17.65
N VAL A 82 11.50 -0.22 -16.41
CA VAL A 82 12.52 -1.04 -15.74
C VAL A 82 11.97 -2.45 -15.48
N VAL A 83 10.72 -2.56 -15.01
CA VAL A 83 10.08 -3.85 -14.76
C VAL A 83 9.91 -4.65 -16.06
N ILE A 84 9.51 -4.00 -17.15
CA ILE A 84 9.35 -4.64 -18.46
C ILE A 84 10.71 -5.12 -19.00
N ALA A 85 11.76 -4.32 -18.89
CA ALA A 85 13.10 -4.72 -19.29
C ALA A 85 13.58 -5.94 -18.50
N ALA A 86 13.37 -5.95 -17.17
CA ALA A 86 13.66 -7.11 -16.33
C ALA A 86 12.81 -8.33 -16.74
N HIS A 87 11.54 -8.13 -17.08
CA HIS A 87 10.67 -9.21 -17.57
C HIS A 87 11.20 -9.86 -18.85
N GLN A 88 11.62 -9.04 -19.82
CA GLN A 88 12.17 -9.52 -21.09
C GLN A 88 13.44 -10.35 -20.88
N ALA A 89 14.31 -9.93 -19.95
CA ALA A 89 15.49 -10.71 -19.58
C ALA A 89 15.08 -12.05 -18.92
N LEU A 90 14.10 -12.03 -18.00
CA LEU A 90 13.63 -13.23 -17.31
C LEU A 90 12.94 -14.24 -18.24
N LEU A 91 12.29 -13.78 -19.32
CA LEU A 91 11.67 -14.66 -20.31
C LEU A 91 12.68 -15.59 -21.01
N GLN A 92 13.97 -15.24 -21.04
CA GLN A 92 15.02 -16.13 -21.57
C GLN A 92 15.21 -17.39 -20.71
N GLN A 93 14.98 -17.28 -19.40
CA GLN A 93 15.09 -18.40 -18.46
C GLN A 93 13.73 -19.04 -18.15
N PHE A 94 12.66 -18.23 -18.14
CA PHE A 94 11.29 -18.65 -17.83
C PHE A 94 10.35 -18.24 -18.98
N PRO A 95 10.30 -18.98 -20.10
CA PRO A 95 9.54 -18.59 -21.29
C PRO A 95 8.04 -18.39 -21.04
N ASN A 96 7.49 -19.06 -20.02
CA ASN A 96 6.09 -18.97 -19.63
C ASN A 96 5.84 -17.97 -18.50
N LEU A 97 6.81 -17.17 -18.07
CA LEU A 97 6.62 -16.18 -16.99
C LEU A 97 5.53 -15.18 -17.36
N LEU A 98 4.63 -14.89 -16.42
CA LEU A 98 3.60 -13.87 -16.57
C LEU A 98 3.88 -12.70 -15.66
N LEU A 99 4.12 -11.52 -16.25
CA LEU A 99 4.07 -10.27 -15.52
C LEU A 99 2.64 -9.76 -15.44
N ILE A 100 2.19 -9.41 -14.24
CA ILE A 100 1.03 -8.54 -14.03
C ILE A 100 1.56 -7.16 -13.59
N LEU A 101 1.16 -6.12 -14.32
CA LEU A 101 1.42 -4.71 -13.97
C LEU A 101 0.10 -4.07 -13.54
N VAL A 102 0.07 -3.44 -12.36
CA VAL A 102 -1.12 -2.79 -11.77
C VAL A 102 -0.79 -1.43 -11.19
#